data_AF-A0A7V9S913-F1
#
_entry.id   AF-A0A7V9S913-F1
#
_cell.length_a   1.000
_cell.length_b   1.000
_cell.length_c   1.000
_cell.angle_alpha   90.00
_cell.angle_beta   90.00
_cell.angle_gamma   90.00
#
_symmetry.space_group_name_H-M   'P 1'
#
loop_
_entity.id
_entity.type
_entity.pdbx_description
1 polymer ?
#
loop_
_entity_poly.entity_id
_entity_poly.type
_entity_poly.pdbx_seq_one_letter_code
_entity_poly.pdbx_strand_id
1 'polypeptide(L)' 'MKQAKRDYLFRYADEMGGVIRSTFMQCPEDAVAVERARSIMQDRYASLEVFDGERVVHTECKSGAA' A
#
# COMPACT_ATOMS: atom_id res chain seq x y z
N MET A 1 6.72 -25.78 6.96
CA MET A 1 5.35 -25.34 6.61
C MET A 1 5.48 -24.26 5.54
N LYS A 2 4.84 -24.40 4.37
CA LYS A 2 4.84 -23.32 3.37
C LYS A 2 3.84 -22.27 3.83
N GLN A 3 4.28 -21.04 4.13
CA GLN A 3 3.37 -19.93 4.40
C GLN A 3 2.45 -19.73 3.19
N ALA A 4 1.14 -19.68 3.43
CA ALA A 4 0.17 -19.30 2.40
C ALA A 4 0.38 -17.83 2.03
N LYS A 5 0.45 -17.52 0.73
CA LYS A 5 0.50 -16.14 0.24
C LYS A 5 -0.93 -15.63 0.07
N ARG A 6 -1.15 -14.35 0.42
CA ARG A 6 -2.41 -13.62 0.23
C ARG A 6 -2.22 -12.53 -0.80
N ASP A 7 -3.29 -12.19 -1.52
CA ASP A 7 -3.29 -11.15 -2.55
C ASP A 7 -3.64 -9.79 -1.92
N TYR A 8 -2.76 -8.81 -2.10
CA TYR A 8 -2.95 -7.46 -1.61
C TYR A 8 -3.06 -6.47 -2.77
N LEU A 9 -3.90 -5.44 -2.61
CA LEU A 9 -3.97 -4.29 -3.51
C LEU A 9 -3.29 -3.09 -2.85
N PHE A 10 -2.31 -2.50 -3.52
CA PHE A 10 -1.66 -1.27 -3.08
C PHE A 10 -2.19 -0.13 -3.94
N ARG A 11 -2.77 0.90 -3.35
CA ARG A 11 -3.26 2.11 -4.03
C ARG A 11 -2.43 3.30 -3.61
N TYR A 12 -1.96 4.08 -4.58
CA TYR A 12 -1.10 5.24 -4.38
C TYR A 12 -1.79 6.52 -4.86
N ALA A 13 -1.94 7.45 -3.90
CA ALA A 13 -2.45 8.81 -3.96
C ALA A 13 -1.52 9.88 -4.56
N ASP A 14 -1.99 10.86 -5.35
CA ASP A 14 -1.40 12.20 -5.31
C ASP A 14 -1.94 13.03 -4.13
N GLU A 15 -1.43 14.25 -3.97
CA GLU A 15 -1.85 15.17 -2.88
C GLU A 15 -3.33 15.60 -2.97
N MET A 16 -3.93 15.50 -4.16
CA MET A 16 -5.34 15.79 -4.40
C MET A 16 -6.25 14.56 -4.18
N GLY A 17 -5.68 13.41 -3.81
CA GLY A 17 -6.40 12.16 -3.62
C GLY A 17 -6.67 11.39 -4.93
N GLY A 18 -6.09 11.82 -6.05
CA GLY A 18 -6.17 11.12 -7.33
C GLY A 18 -5.32 9.86 -7.33
N VAL A 19 -5.93 8.70 -7.60
CA VAL A 19 -5.19 7.42 -7.69
C VAL A 19 -4.24 7.45 -8.88
N ILE A 20 -2.94 7.56 -8.60
CA ILE A 20 -1.89 7.53 -9.62
C ILE A 20 -1.59 6.10 -10.03
N ARG A 21 -1.55 5.18 -9.05
CA ARG A 21 -1.14 3.80 -9.30
C ARG A 21 -1.90 2.83 -8.40
N SER A 22 -2.24 1.68 -8.98
CA SER A 22 -2.76 0.52 -8.24
C SER A 22 -1.95 -0.71 -8.64
N THR A 23 -1.51 -1.52 -7.67
CA THR A 23 -0.69 -2.72 -7.92
C THR A 23 -1.19 -3.88 -7.06
N PHE A 24 -1.42 -5.04 -7.67
CA PHE A 24 -1.72 -6.28 -6.95
C PHE A 24 -0.43 -7.04 -6.64
N MET A 25 -0.27 -7.52 -5.41
CA MET A 25 0.93 -8.26 -4.99
C MET A 25 0.62 -9.36 -3.99
N GLN A 26 1.23 -10.53 -4.21
CA GLN A 26 1.17 -11.64 -3.27
C GLN A 26 2.20 -11.50 -2.15
N CYS A 27 1.72 -11.34 -0.92
CA CYS A 27 2.56 -11.24 0.28
C CYS A 27 2.19 -12.35 1.29
N PRO A 28 3.15 -12.86 2.07
CA PRO A 28 2.86 -13.89 3.07
C PRO A 28 2.02 -13.36 4.25
N GLU A 29 2.11 -12.07 4.55
CA GLU A 29 1.48 -11.43 5.69
C GLU A 29 1.37 -9.90 5.50
N ASP A 30 0.51 -9.28 6.30
CA ASP A 30 0.20 -7.85 6.28
C ASP A 30 1.47 -7.00 6.44
N ALA A 31 2.36 -7.34 7.37
CA ALA A 31 3.59 -6.59 7.64
C ALA A 31 4.47 -6.48 6.38
N VAL A 32 4.67 -7.60 5.68
CA VAL A 32 5.47 -7.65 4.44
C VAL A 32 4.78 -6.86 3.32
N ALA A 33 3.46 -6.90 3.24
CA ALA A 33 2.70 -6.11 2.26
C ALA A 33 2.91 -4.60 2.49
N VAL A 34 2.85 -4.16 3.74
CA VAL A 34 3.08 -2.76 4.13
C VAL A 34 4.52 -2.32 3.83
N GLU A 35 5.53 -3.10 4.22
CA GLU A 35 6.94 -2.75 3.95
C GLU A 35 7.21 -2.61 2.45
N ARG A 36 6.68 -3.52 1.63
CA ARG A 36 6.80 -3.44 0.18
C ARG A 36 6.05 -2.23 -0.38
N ALA A 37 4.85 -1.97 0.12
CA ALA A 37 4.05 -0.86 -0.33
C ALA A 37 4.75 0.48 -0.04
N ARG A 38 5.37 0.63 1.14
CA ARG A 38 6.17 1.80 1.53
C ARG A 38 7.46 1.94 0.71
N SER A 39 8.14 0.83 0.41
CA SER A 39 9.31 0.83 -0.47
C SER A 39 8.98 1.33 -1.89
N ILE A 40 7.79 1.01 -2.40
CA ILE A 40 7.28 1.50 -3.68
C ILE A 40 6.80 2.96 -3.59
N MET A 41 6.30 3.39 -2.43
CA MET A 41 5.71 4.72 -2.25
C MET A 41 6.68 5.83 -2.66
N GLN A 42 7.97 5.71 -2.31
CA GLN A 42 9.02 6.70 -2.62
C GLN A 42 8.56 8.16 -2.31
N ASP A 43 9.25 9.17 -2.82
CA ASP A 43 8.81 10.59 -2.73
C ASP A 43 7.80 11.00 -3.80
N ARG A 44 7.22 10.03 -4.50
CA ARG A 44 6.38 10.27 -5.67
C ARG A 44 4.88 10.31 -5.35
N TYR A 45 4.44 9.67 -4.28
CA TYR A 45 3.03 9.59 -3.91
C TYR A 45 2.78 10.24 -2.56
N ALA A 46 1.64 10.92 -2.43
CA ALA A 46 1.24 11.60 -1.21
C ALA A 46 0.52 10.67 -0.24
N SER A 47 -0.18 9.65 -0.74
CA SER A 47 -0.80 8.65 0.11
C SER A 47 -0.64 7.23 -0.42
N LEU A 48 -0.77 6.28 0.49
CA LEU A 48 -0.70 4.85 0.25
C LEU A 48 -1.81 4.17 1.05
N GLU A 49 -2.54 3.27 0.39
CA GLU A 49 -3.48 2.35 1.02
C GLU A 49 -3.15 0.92 0.61
N VAL A 50 -3.14 -0.01 1.57
CA VAL A 50 -2.95 -1.44 1.35
C VAL A 50 -4.22 -2.17 1.73
N PHE A 51 -4.73 -3.00 0.83
CA PHE A 51 -5.95 -3.80 1.03
C PHE A 51 -5.63 -5.29 0.93
N ASP A 52 -6.32 -6.10 1.73
CA ASP A 52 -6.39 -7.57 1.64
C ASP A 52 -7.85 -7.94 1.33
N GLY A 53 -8.15 -8.13 0.04
CA GLY A 53 -9.53 -8.15 -0.44
C GLY A 53 -10.24 -6.81 -0.19
N GLU A 54 -11.32 -6.83 0.60
CA GLU A 54 -12.10 -5.64 0.98
C GLU A 54 -11.60 -4.97 2.26
N ARG A 55 -10.67 -5.59 2.98
CA ARG A 55 -10.15 -5.09 4.26
C ARG A 55 -9.00 -4.12 4.03
N VAL A 56 -9.09 -2.91 4.60
CA VAL A 56 -7.94 -1.99 4.71
C VAL A 56 -6.96 -2.53 5.74
N VAL A 57 -5.74 -2.80 5.29
CA VAL A 57 -4.61 -3.27 6.11
C VAL A 57 -3.82 -2.09 6.66
N HIS A 58 -3.61 -1.07 5.83
CA HIS A 58 -2.79 0.08 6.18
C HIS A 58 -3.15 1.31 5.34
N THR A 59 -3.08 2.48 5.96
CA THR A 59 -3.22 3.78 5.30
C THR A 59 -2.10 4.68 5.80
N GLU A 60 -1.33 5.26 4.88
CA GLU A 60 -0.30 6.25 5.15
C GLU A 60 -0.57 7.47 4.28
N CYS A 61 -0.54 8.66 4.87
CA CYS A 61 -0.52 9.92 4.13
C CYS A 61 0.75 10.66 4.54
N LYS A 62 1.54 11.10 3.54
CA LYS A 62 2.51 12.16 3.74
C LYS A 62 1.71 13.44 3.98
N SER A 63 1.37 13.69 5.23
CA SER A 63 0.96 15.02 5.64
C SER A 63 2.10 15.95 5.26
N GLY A 64 1.85 16.87 4.32
CA GLY A 64 2.75 17.98 4.08
C GLY A 64 3.07 18.62 5.43
N ALA A 65 4.36 18.77 5.70
CA ALA A 65 4.86 19.47 6.88
C ALA A 65 4.08 20.78 7.05
N ALA A 66 3.42 20.93 8.20
CA ALA A 66 2.97 22.23 8.67
C ALA A 66 4.19 23.01 9.20
#